data_AF-A0A2G9THM0-F1
#
_entry.id   AF-A0A2G9THM0-F1
#
_cell.length_a   1.000
_cell.length_b   1.000
_cell.length_c   1.000
_cell.angle_alpha   90.00
_cell.angle_beta   90.00
_cell.angle_gamma   90.00
#
_symmetry.space_group_name_H-M   'P 1'
#
loop_
_entity.id
_entity.type
_entity.pdbx_description
1 polymer ?
#
loop_
_entity_poly.entity_id
_entity_poly.type
_entity_poly.pdbx_seq_one_letter_code
_entity_poly.pdbx_strand_id
1 'polypeptide(L)'
;MLLNIAGVKIAFKRKSAYRFCNVFLIASIMITAMNERYRGGQDLIIDLPADYDIQHVDWLAIYCYKFRVDFGHVAISNVSSRIPPYVPPQKRFDDVATTVDGWPVTSLLGNDHRRNFTFQLGVPGGKKGYQSMTRARPSKYVWYVNGMLADLYLKRGVTYTFIVEGGSDKSTSDFFNPLYISDDQFGGYGKLSNEEKEQVTVFSGSDPSRVSGRLCLWSND
;
A
#
# COMPACT_ATOMS: atom_id res chain seq x y z
N MET A 1 15.09 -18.69 9.22
CA MET A 1 15.83 -17.57 8.62
C MET A 1 15.11 -17.20 7.33
N LEU A 2 14.18 -16.24 7.38
CA LEU A 2 13.33 -15.85 6.25
C LEU A 2 13.65 -14.41 5.90
N LEU A 3 14.10 -14.19 4.66
CA LEU A 3 14.51 -12.90 4.13
C LEU A 3 13.25 -12.16 3.66
N ASN A 4 12.95 -11.05 4.33
CA ASN A 4 11.84 -10.14 4.03
C ASN A 4 12.36 -9.09 3.04
N ILE A 5 11.89 -9.12 1.79
CA ILE A 5 12.30 -8.16 0.77
C ILE A 5 11.14 -7.19 0.52
N ALA A 6 11.33 -5.95 0.95
CA ALA A 6 10.46 -4.83 0.64
C ALA A 6 10.82 -4.22 -0.73
N GLY A 7 9.79 -3.82 -1.47
CA GLY A 7 9.91 -3.00 -2.68
C GLY A 7 10.41 -3.78 -3.90
N VAL A 8 9.55 -4.63 -4.46
CA VAL A 8 9.76 -5.21 -5.78
C VAL A 8 9.45 -4.13 -6.82
N LYS A 9 10.50 -3.51 -7.39
CA LYS A 9 10.37 -2.67 -8.57
C LYS A 9 10.70 -3.52 -9.80
N ILE A 10 9.83 -3.46 -10.79
CA ILE A 10 9.98 -4.21 -12.02
C ILE A 10 10.77 -3.36 -13.03
N ALA A 11 11.88 -3.89 -13.53
CA ALA A 11 12.77 -3.21 -14.47
C ALA A 11 12.77 -3.87 -15.85
N PHE A 12 12.90 -3.06 -16.91
CA PHE A 12 12.94 -3.43 -18.32
C PHE A 12 14.21 -2.83 -18.97
N LYS A 13 14.93 -3.58 -19.84
CA LYS A 13 16.13 -3.08 -20.56
C LYS A 13 16.01 -3.34 -22.08
N ARG A 14 16.75 -2.55 -22.89
CA ARG A 14 16.70 -2.47 -24.36
C ARG A 14 17.86 -3.18 -25.08
N LYS A 15 17.56 -3.83 -26.21
CA LYS A 15 18.51 -4.46 -27.14
C LYS A 15 19.28 -3.42 -27.97
N SER A 16 20.43 -2.94 -27.45
CA SER A 16 21.71 -2.70 -28.17
C SER A 16 22.61 -1.67 -27.46
N ALA A 17 23.90 -2.04 -27.35
CA ALA A 17 25.15 -1.36 -26.93
C ALA A 17 25.11 -0.19 -25.91
N TYR A 18 25.73 -0.39 -24.72
CA TYR A 18 26.89 0.35 -24.14
C TYR A 18 27.08 0.01 -22.63
N ARG A 19 28.34 0.13 -22.16
CA ARG A 19 28.86 -0.17 -20.81
C ARG A 19 28.71 1.03 -19.84
N PHE A 20 28.61 0.72 -18.54
CA PHE A 20 28.73 1.55 -17.30
C PHE A 20 27.46 2.22 -16.69
N CYS A 21 27.33 1.97 -15.37
CA CYS A 21 26.67 2.68 -14.23
C CYS A 21 25.22 3.21 -14.26
N ASN A 22 24.53 2.90 -13.14
CA ASN A 22 23.35 3.51 -12.49
C ASN A 22 21.92 3.35 -13.09
N VAL A 23 21.10 2.62 -12.31
CA VAL A 23 19.66 2.73 -12.01
C VAL A 23 18.87 3.84 -12.71
N PHE A 24 17.82 3.51 -13.48
CA PHE A 24 16.49 4.17 -13.57
C PHE A 24 15.64 3.48 -14.66
N LEU A 25 14.30 3.58 -14.59
CA LEU A 25 13.44 3.47 -15.77
C LEU A 25 13.84 4.60 -16.73
N ILE A 26 14.72 4.31 -17.70
CA ILE A 26 15.04 5.23 -18.80
C ILE A 26 14.54 4.60 -20.10
N ALA A 27 13.23 4.69 -20.34
CA ALA A 27 12.81 5.38 -21.55
C ALA A 27 12.62 6.84 -21.12
N SER A 28 12.96 7.79 -21.98
CA SER A 28 12.86 9.23 -21.73
C SER A 28 11.43 9.72 -21.45
N ILE A 29 10.46 8.85 -21.17
CA ILE A 29 9.04 9.17 -21.04
C ILE A 29 8.43 8.23 -19.99
N MET A 30 7.94 8.86 -18.92
CA MET A 30 7.12 8.36 -17.82
C MET A 30 6.67 6.89 -17.87
N ILE A 31 7.34 6.03 -17.10
CA ILE A 31 6.74 4.78 -16.59
C ILE A 31 6.63 4.94 -15.08
N THR A 32 5.40 4.92 -14.59
CA THR A 32 5.06 5.09 -13.17
C THR A 32 5.75 4.01 -12.35
N ALA A 33 6.54 4.40 -11.35
CA ALA A 33 7.04 3.45 -10.37
C ALA A 33 5.86 2.81 -9.64
N MET A 34 5.77 1.48 -9.65
CA MET A 34 4.96 0.77 -8.66
C MET A 34 5.59 0.97 -7.28
N ASN A 35 5.14 2.01 -6.59
CA ASN A 35 5.48 2.27 -5.19
C ASN A 35 4.56 1.51 -4.23
N GLU A 36 3.72 0.60 -4.74
CA GLU A 36 2.82 -0.20 -3.93
C GLU A 36 3.55 -1.36 -3.26
N ARG A 37 3.34 -1.52 -1.94
CA ARG A 37 3.83 -2.69 -1.19
C ARG A 37 3.07 -3.93 -1.65
N TYR A 38 3.64 -4.67 -2.60
CA TYR A 38 3.09 -5.94 -3.04
C TYR A 38 3.19 -6.99 -1.91
N ARG A 39 2.06 -7.35 -1.30
CA ARG A 39 1.97 -8.38 -0.25
C ARG A 39 1.53 -9.76 -0.78
N GLY A 40 1.47 -9.92 -2.10
CA GLY A 40 0.99 -11.15 -2.76
C GLY A 40 -0.54 -11.17 -2.96
N GLY A 41 -0.98 -11.97 -3.94
CA GLY A 41 -2.40 -12.28 -4.16
C GLY A 41 -3.15 -11.31 -5.09
N GLN A 42 -2.48 -10.36 -5.71
CA GLN A 42 -3.01 -9.51 -6.80
C GLN A 42 -2.11 -9.68 -8.03
N ASP A 43 -2.66 -9.55 -9.22
CA ASP A 43 -1.83 -9.56 -10.42
C ASP A 43 -1.09 -8.22 -10.57
N LEU A 44 0.20 -8.31 -10.82
CA LEU A 44 1.06 -7.16 -11.14
C LEU A 44 0.87 -6.80 -12.62
N ILE A 45 0.00 -5.84 -12.90
CA ILE A 45 -0.24 -5.35 -14.27
C ILE A 45 0.61 -4.10 -14.48
N ILE A 46 1.50 -4.16 -15.46
CA ILE A 46 2.35 -3.04 -15.86
C ILE A 46 1.99 -2.64 -17.27
N ASP A 47 1.59 -1.39 -17.42
CA ASP A 47 1.36 -0.79 -18.72
C ASP A 47 2.69 -0.29 -19.28
N LEU A 48 3.02 -0.75 -20.49
CA LEU A 48 4.11 -0.16 -21.27
C LEU A 48 3.65 1.21 -21.81
N PRO A 49 4.58 2.16 -22.02
CA PRO A 49 4.25 3.40 -22.72
C PRO A 49 3.61 3.12 -24.08
N ALA A 50 2.80 4.07 -24.56
CA ALA A 50 2.00 3.90 -25.78
C ALA A 50 2.83 3.56 -27.03
N ASP A 51 4.11 3.92 -27.05
CA ASP A 51 5.06 3.69 -28.14
C ASP A 51 5.93 2.44 -27.97
N TYR A 52 5.75 1.66 -26.90
CA TYR A 52 6.53 0.47 -26.59
C TYR A 52 5.68 -0.79 -26.58
N ASP A 53 6.24 -1.86 -27.17
CA ASP A 53 5.69 -3.20 -27.11
C ASP A 53 6.70 -4.19 -26.48
N ILE A 54 6.28 -5.45 -26.34
CA ILE A 54 7.09 -6.51 -25.75
C ILE A 54 8.38 -6.82 -26.54
N GLN A 55 8.48 -6.43 -27.81
CA GLN A 55 9.68 -6.65 -28.62
C GLN A 55 10.80 -5.68 -28.24
N HIS A 56 10.45 -4.55 -27.63
CA HIS A 56 11.39 -3.54 -27.15
C HIS A 56 11.94 -3.86 -25.75
N VAL A 57 11.54 -4.99 -25.17
CA VAL A 57 11.89 -5.44 -23.82
C VAL A 57 12.82 -6.66 -23.88
N ASP A 58 13.97 -6.58 -23.20
CA ASP A 58 14.94 -7.69 -23.14
C ASP A 58 14.76 -8.61 -21.95
N TRP A 59 14.29 -8.06 -20.82
CA TRP A 59 14.13 -8.80 -19.59
C TRP A 59 13.18 -8.10 -18.64
N LEU A 60 12.60 -8.88 -17.74
CA LEU A 60 11.78 -8.45 -16.61
C LEU A 60 12.52 -8.83 -15.32
N ALA A 61 12.82 -7.88 -14.43
CA ALA A 61 13.46 -8.22 -13.15
C ALA A 61 12.79 -7.60 -11.95
N ILE A 62 12.98 -8.25 -10.82
CA ILE A 62 12.70 -7.75 -9.49
C ILE A 62 13.99 -7.12 -8.96
N TYR A 63 14.05 -5.80 -9.00
CA TYR A 63 15.22 -5.05 -8.58
C TYR A 63 14.92 -4.20 -7.35
N CYS A 64 15.76 -4.29 -6.32
CA CYS A 64 15.67 -3.40 -5.18
C CYS A 64 16.64 -2.24 -5.32
N TYR A 65 16.06 -1.05 -5.51
CA TYR A 65 16.78 0.19 -5.69
C TYR A 65 17.62 0.58 -4.46
N LYS A 66 17.12 0.27 -3.25
CA LYS A 66 17.78 0.63 -1.98
C LYS A 66 19.12 -0.10 -1.81
N PHE A 67 19.12 -1.41 -2.06
CA PHE A 67 20.31 -2.26 -1.85
C PHE A 67 21.11 -2.49 -3.14
N ARG A 68 20.62 -1.97 -4.26
CA ARG A 68 21.21 -2.13 -5.60
C ARG A 68 21.41 -3.59 -6.04
N VAL A 69 20.54 -4.48 -5.57
CA VAL A 69 20.58 -5.91 -5.87
C VAL A 69 19.44 -6.32 -6.79
N ASP A 70 19.76 -7.21 -7.72
CA ASP A 70 18.79 -7.95 -8.52
C ASP A 70 18.38 -9.21 -7.75
N PHE A 71 17.11 -9.32 -7.43
CA PHE A 71 16.55 -10.49 -6.73
C PHE A 71 16.11 -11.59 -7.69
N GLY A 72 16.15 -11.34 -8.99
CA GLY A 72 15.83 -12.29 -10.03
C GLY A 72 15.30 -11.58 -11.27
N HIS A 73 15.77 -12.04 -12.43
CA HIS A 73 15.32 -11.58 -13.73
C HIS A 73 14.99 -12.75 -14.66
N VAL A 74 14.06 -12.49 -15.57
CA VAL A 74 13.72 -13.39 -16.67
C VAL A 74 14.02 -12.66 -17.97
N ALA A 75 14.90 -13.24 -18.79
CA ALA A 75 15.15 -12.74 -20.12
C ALA A 75 13.95 -13.01 -21.02
N ILE A 76 13.46 -11.96 -21.68
CA ILE A 76 12.41 -12.04 -22.68
C ILE A 76 13.10 -12.18 -24.04
N SER A 77 13.04 -13.39 -24.57
CA SER A 77 13.58 -13.74 -25.88
C SER A 77 12.59 -14.64 -26.61
N ASN A 78 12.70 -14.70 -27.94
CA ASN A 78 11.83 -15.53 -28.78
C ASN A 78 10.32 -15.23 -28.58
N VAL A 79 9.97 -13.95 -28.47
CA VAL A 79 8.57 -13.51 -28.39
C VAL A 79 7.84 -13.99 -29.65
N SER A 80 6.77 -14.76 -29.47
CA SER A 80 6.00 -15.32 -30.58
C SER A 80 5.35 -14.20 -31.39
N SER A 81 5.39 -14.30 -32.73
CA SER A 81 4.65 -13.42 -33.64
C SER A 81 3.13 -13.47 -33.47
N ARG A 82 2.61 -14.41 -32.67
CA ARG A 82 1.19 -14.51 -32.32
C ARG A 82 0.75 -13.52 -31.23
N ILE A 83 1.68 -12.84 -30.56
CA ILE A 83 1.36 -11.79 -29.59
C ILE A 83 1.11 -10.50 -30.38
N PRO A 84 -0.13 -9.97 -30.40
CA PRO A 84 -0.43 -8.76 -31.13
C PRO A 84 0.31 -7.56 -30.52
N PRO A 85 0.76 -6.59 -31.34
CA PRO A 85 1.48 -5.40 -30.86
C PRO A 85 0.63 -4.52 -29.95
N TYR A 86 -0.70 -4.64 -30.02
CA TYR A 86 -1.64 -4.01 -29.11
C TYR A 86 -2.56 -5.05 -28.50
N VAL A 87 -2.59 -5.09 -27.16
CA VAL A 87 -3.59 -5.83 -26.39
C VAL A 87 -4.49 -4.77 -25.77
N PRO A 88 -5.82 -4.81 -26.00
CA PRO A 88 -6.74 -3.91 -25.33
C PRO A 88 -6.54 -3.97 -23.80
N PRO A 89 -6.71 -2.85 -23.08
CA PRO A 89 -6.56 -2.84 -21.63
C PRO A 89 -7.36 -4.00 -21.01
N GLN A 90 -6.68 -4.89 -20.31
CA GLN A 90 -7.33 -5.93 -19.54
C GLN A 90 -8.13 -5.23 -18.43
N LYS A 91 -9.42 -5.56 -18.29
CA LYS A 91 -10.21 -5.07 -17.15
C LYS A 91 -9.50 -5.51 -15.87
N ARG A 92 -8.93 -4.55 -15.14
CA ARG A 92 -8.31 -4.80 -13.84
C ARG A 92 -9.38 -5.40 -12.92
N PHE A 93 -8.98 -6.16 -11.90
CA PHE A 93 -9.94 -6.64 -10.90
C PHE A 93 -10.77 -5.49 -10.29
N ASP A 94 -10.17 -4.30 -10.22
CA ASP A 94 -10.81 -3.05 -9.81
C ASP A 94 -11.85 -2.54 -10.83
N ASP A 95 -11.69 -2.83 -12.12
CA ASP A 95 -12.65 -2.46 -13.16
C ASP A 95 -13.93 -3.29 -13.06
N VAL A 96 -13.90 -4.46 -12.41
CA VAL A 96 -15.12 -5.23 -12.07
C VAL A 96 -15.79 -4.69 -10.80
N ALA A 97 -15.06 -3.97 -9.95
CA ALA A 97 -15.60 -3.30 -8.78
C ALA A 97 -16.44 -2.04 -9.12
N THR A 98 -16.46 -1.62 -10.39
CA THR A 98 -17.24 -0.45 -10.85
C THR A 98 -18.77 -0.61 -10.84
N THR A 99 -19.31 -1.76 -10.42
CA THR A 99 -20.77 -1.98 -10.35
C THR A 99 -21.33 -2.11 -8.94
N VAL A 100 -20.48 -2.09 -7.90
CA VAL A 100 -20.94 -2.12 -6.52
C VAL A 100 -20.71 -0.74 -5.93
N ASP A 101 -21.79 0.04 -5.83
CA ASP A 101 -21.75 1.29 -5.08
C ASP A 101 -21.28 1.00 -3.65
N GLY A 102 -20.13 1.59 -3.32
CA GLY A 102 -19.57 1.56 -1.97
C GLY A 102 -20.49 2.24 -0.98
N TRP A 103 -20.25 2.00 0.31
CA TRP A 103 -20.86 2.85 1.33
C TRP A 103 -20.45 4.31 1.09
N PRO A 104 -21.35 5.27 1.33
CA PRO A 104 -21.02 6.68 1.18
C PRO A 104 -19.82 7.01 2.07
N VAL A 105 -18.78 7.61 1.46
CA VAL A 105 -17.60 8.04 2.21
C VAL A 105 -18.03 9.10 3.21
N THR A 106 -17.81 8.80 4.48
CA THR A 106 -18.08 9.73 5.58
C THR A 106 -16.79 10.44 5.95
N SER A 107 -16.83 11.75 6.16
CA SER A 107 -15.68 12.53 6.62
C SER A 107 -15.96 13.16 7.97
N LEU A 108 -15.09 12.90 8.93
CA LEU A 108 -15.11 13.50 10.26
C LEU A 108 -14.15 14.69 10.29
N LEU A 109 -14.69 15.87 10.61
CA LEU A 109 -13.91 17.10 10.69
C LEU A 109 -13.59 17.45 12.14
N GLY A 110 -12.32 17.48 12.50
CA GLY A 110 -11.81 17.99 13.75
C GLY A 110 -11.63 19.50 13.70
N ASN A 111 -12.02 20.19 14.77
CA ASN A 111 -11.92 21.64 14.90
C ASN A 111 -11.80 22.03 16.37
N ASP A 112 -11.87 23.33 16.66
CA ASP A 112 -11.75 23.85 18.02
C ASP A 112 -12.82 23.31 18.99
N HIS A 113 -14.00 22.93 18.50
CA HIS A 113 -15.11 22.39 19.28
C HIS A 113 -15.17 20.85 19.27
N ARG A 114 -14.60 20.20 18.26
CA ARG A 114 -14.55 18.74 18.12
C ARG A 114 -13.11 18.25 18.14
N ARG A 115 -12.63 17.95 19.36
CA ARG A 115 -11.23 17.58 19.61
C ARG A 115 -11.01 16.11 19.98
N ASN A 116 -12.08 15.39 20.32
CA ASN A 116 -12.02 13.99 20.77
C ASN A 116 -12.44 13.03 19.66
N PHE A 117 -11.64 12.01 19.42
CA PHE A 117 -11.93 10.94 18.47
C PHE A 117 -11.57 9.58 19.07
N THR A 118 -12.51 8.63 19.00
CA THR A 118 -12.30 7.27 19.49
C THR A 118 -12.04 6.34 18.31
N PHE A 119 -10.93 5.63 18.36
CA PHE A 119 -10.51 4.64 17.38
C PHE A 119 -10.75 3.25 17.92
N GLN A 120 -11.58 2.48 17.22
CA GLN A 120 -11.96 1.10 17.57
C GLN A 120 -11.76 0.19 16.35
N LEU A 121 -11.55 -1.09 16.59
CA LEU A 121 -11.44 -2.07 15.50
C LEU A 121 -12.83 -2.56 15.13
N GLY A 122 -13.11 -2.75 13.84
CA GLY A 122 -14.38 -3.29 13.37
C GLY A 122 -14.22 -4.15 12.12
N VAL A 123 -15.30 -4.81 11.71
CA VAL A 123 -15.34 -5.62 10.48
C VAL A 123 -15.17 -4.73 9.24
N PRO A 124 -14.53 -5.19 8.15
CA PRO A 124 -14.23 -4.32 7.00
C PRO A 124 -15.41 -3.95 6.11
N GLY A 125 -16.62 -4.50 6.32
CA GLY A 125 -17.79 -4.21 5.49
C GLY A 125 -17.75 -4.81 4.07
N GLY A 126 -16.89 -5.81 3.84
CA GLY A 126 -16.76 -6.51 2.56
C GLY A 126 -16.40 -5.59 1.37
N LYS A 127 -16.94 -5.91 0.19
CA LYS A 127 -16.69 -5.12 -1.04
C LYS A 127 -17.21 -3.68 -0.97
N LYS A 128 -18.22 -3.41 -0.14
CA LYS A 128 -18.85 -2.08 0.00
C LYS A 128 -18.17 -1.16 1.01
N GLY A 129 -17.50 -1.72 2.02
CA GLY A 129 -16.84 -0.96 3.08
C GLY A 129 -15.41 -0.58 2.71
N TYR A 130 -14.45 -1.04 3.52
CA TYR A 130 -13.03 -0.68 3.44
C TYR A 130 -12.44 -0.90 2.05
N GLN A 131 -12.81 -2.00 1.39
CA GLN A 131 -12.29 -2.33 0.06
C GLN A 131 -12.73 -1.31 -1.00
N SER A 132 -13.97 -0.83 -0.96
CA SER A 132 -14.42 0.22 -1.89
C SER A 132 -13.75 1.56 -1.58
N MET A 133 -13.64 1.90 -0.30
CA MET A 133 -13.06 3.16 0.16
C MET A 133 -11.56 3.30 -0.16
N THR A 134 -10.78 2.24 0.06
CA THR A 134 -9.32 2.29 -0.02
C THR A 134 -8.75 1.63 -1.27
N ARG A 135 -9.58 0.88 -2.02
CA ARG A 135 -9.14 -0.03 -3.09
C ARG A 135 -8.11 -1.07 -2.63
N ALA A 136 -8.02 -1.32 -1.33
CA ALA A 136 -7.08 -2.28 -0.75
C ALA A 136 -7.81 -3.47 -0.10
N ARG A 137 -7.13 -4.62 -0.04
CA ARG A 137 -7.64 -5.78 0.71
C ARG A 137 -7.54 -5.50 2.21
N PRO A 138 -8.64 -5.62 2.97
CA PRO A 138 -8.61 -5.40 4.40
C PRO A 138 -7.88 -6.53 5.13
N SER A 139 -7.39 -6.23 6.34
CA SER A 139 -7.08 -7.25 7.35
C SER A 139 -8.38 -7.79 7.97
N LYS A 140 -8.28 -8.69 8.96
CA LYS A 140 -9.45 -9.21 9.67
C LYS A 140 -10.32 -8.09 10.27
N TYR A 141 -9.68 -7.07 10.83
CA TYR A 141 -10.33 -5.86 11.35
C TYR A 141 -9.70 -4.61 10.73
N VAL A 142 -10.47 -3.52 10.71
CA VAL A 142 -10.06 -2.18 10.24
C VAL A 142 -10.43 -1.12 11.28
N TRP A 143 -9.83 0.06 11.18
CA TRP A 143 -10.13 1.17 12.10
C TRP A 143 -11.46 1.84 11.78
N TYR A 144 -12.28 1.99 12.81
CA TYR A 144 -13.46 2.83 12.87
C TYR A 144 -13.16 4.03 13.76
N VAL A 145 -13.62 5.21 13.37
CA VAL A 145 -13.50 6.44 14.14
C VAL A 145 -14.89 6.89 14.56
N ASN A 146 -15.13 7.02 15.87
CA ASN A 146 -16.45 7.33 16.44
C ASN A 146 -17.56 6.40 15.91
N GLY A 147 -17.24 5.11 15.74
CA GLY A 147 -18.19 4.10 15.23
C GLY A 147 -18.44 4.15 13.73
N MET A 148 -17.69 4.96 12.96
CA MET A 148 -17.83 5.08 11.51
C MET A 148 -16.55 4.67 10.78
N LEU A 149 -16.71 3.97 9.66
CA LEU A 149 -15.63 3.84 8.68
C LEU A 149 -15.58 5.15 7.89
N ALA A 150 -14.62 6.01 8.23
CA ALA A 150 -14.61 7.41 7.80
C ALA A 150 -13.19 7.96 7.61
N ASP A 151 -13.08 8.96 6.73
CA ASP A 151 -11.90 9.83 6.67
C ASP A 151 -11.89 10.80 7.85
N LEU A 152 -10.70 11.13 8.35
CA LEU A 152 -10.53 12.09 9.44
C LEU A 152 -9.70 13.29 8.95
N TYR A 153 -10.29 14.48 9.00
CA TYR A 153 -9.61 15.73 8.66
C TYR A 153 -9.44 16.58 9.91
N LEU A 154 -8.24 17.10 10.14
CA LEU A 154 -7.89 17.85 11.34
C LEU A 154 -7.40 19.26 10.98
N LYS A 155 -7.72 20.24 11.83
CA LYS A 155 -7.24 21.61 11.69
C LYS A 155 -5.84 21.74 12.30
N ARG A 156 -4.91 22.33 11.55
CA ARG A 156 -3.55 22.61 12.04
C ARG A 156 -3.58 23.56 13.24
N GLY A 157 -2.66 23.36 14.17
CA GLY A 157 -2.54 24.19 15.39
C GLY A 157 -3.55 23.86 16.50
N VAL A 158 -4.40 22.83 16.30
CA VAL A 158 -5.34 22.35 17.32
C VAL A 158 -4.82 21.05 17.92
N THR A 159 -4.86 20.96 19.25
CA THR A 159 -4.55 19.72 19.98
C THR A 159 -5.78 18.82 20.02
N TYR A 160 -5.63 17.59 19.54
CA TYR A 160 -6.66 16.56 19.53
C TYR A 160 -6.34 15.46 20.53
N THR A 161 -7.39 14.81 21.01
CA THR A 161 -7.30 13.62 21.86
C THR A 161 -7.82 12.42 21.09
N PHE A 162 -6.96 11.42 20.92
CA PHE A 162 -7.31 10.14 20.33
C PHE A 162 -7.41 9.08 21.41
N ILE A 163 -8.60 8.52 21.55
CA ILE A 163 -8.86 7.39 22.44
C ILE A 163 -8.66 6.13 21.60
N VAL A 164 -7.61 5.36 21.86
CA VAL A 164 -7.22 4.22 21.02
C VAL A 164 -7.58 2.92 21.72
N GLU A 165 -8.34 2.07 21.03
CA GLU A 165 -8.83 0.79 21.57
C GLU A 165 -8.46 -0.40 20.66
N GLY A 166 -7.19 -0.50 20.28
CA GLY A 166 -6.65 -1.52 19.38
C GLY A 166 -6.06 -2.76 20.07
N GLY A 167 -6.06 -2.80 21.41
CA GLY A 167 -5.60 -3.93 22.21
C GLY A 167 -4.10 -3.95 22.50
N SER A 168 -3.72 -4.62 23.59
CA SER A 168 -2.35 -4.67 24.10
C SER A 168 -1.67 -6.03 23.97
N ASP A 169 -2.40 -7.05 23.49
CA ASP A 169 -1.87 -8.43 23.41
C ASP A 169 -1.11 -8.65 22.11
N LYS A 170 0.21 -8.71 22.23
CA LYS A 170 1.16 -8.86 21.12
C LYS A 170 1.21 -10.28 20.55
N SER A 171 0.42 -11.23 21.07
CA SER A 171 0.39 -12.62 20.60
C SER A 171 0.00 -12.75 19.13
N THR A 172 -0.97 -11.93 18.67
CA THR A 172 -1.43 -11.91 17.28
C THR A 172 -1.71 -10.48 16.83
N SER A 173 -1.69 -10.23 15.52
CA SER A 173 -2.10 -8.92 14.97
C SER A 173 -3.59 -8.62 15.16
N ASP A 174 -4.39 -9.59 15.60
CA ASP A 174 -5.81 -9.37 15.86
C ASP A 174 -6.03 -8.64 17.20
N PHE A 175 -5.06 -8.71 18.13
CA PHE A 175 -5.21 -8.21 19.50
C PHE A 175 -4.21 -7.11 19.88
N PHE A 176 -3.35 -6.70 18.94
CA PHE A 176 -2.43 -5.58 19.10
C PHE A 176 -2.37 -4.73 17.84
N ASN A 177 -3.10 -3.62 17.87
CA ASN A 177 -3.21 -2.67 16.77
C ASN A 177 -2.88 -1.26 17.28
N PRO A 178 -1.60 -0.85 17.23
CA PRO A 178 -1.23 0.50 17.64
C PRO A 178 -1.66 1.54 16.62
N LEU A 179 -2.05 2.72 17.11
CA LEU A 179 -2.31 3.92 16.31
C LEU A 179 -1.14 4.89 16.45
N TYR A 180 -0.61 5.34 15.32
CA TYR A 180 0.46 6.34 15.25
C TYR A 180 0.26 7.18 13.99
N ILE A 181 0.90 8.34 13.96
CA ILE A 181 0.86 9.26 12.82
C ILE A 181 2.23 9.18 12.15
N SER A 182 2.27 8.91 10.85
CA SER A 182 3.52 8.86 10.08
C SER A 182 3.34 9.40 8.67
N ASP A 183 4.45 9.56 7.96
CA ASP A 183 4.49 9.84 6.51
C ASP A 183 4.32 8.58 5.63
N ASP A 184 4.34 7.39 6.23
CA ASP A 184 4.07 6.12 5.53
C ASP A 184 2.57 5.87 5.32
N GLN A 185 2.10 6.01 4.08
CA GLN A 185 0.71 5.73 3.69
C GLN A 185 0.25 4.28 3.91
N PHE A 186 1.18 3.31 4.01
CA PHE A 186 0.83 1.90 4.14
C PHE A 186 0.75 1.42 5.59
N GLY A 187 1.30 2.20 6.53
CA GLY A 187 1.41 1.82 7.94
C GLY A 187 2.13 0.48 8.15
N GLY A 188 1.73 -0.25 9.20
CA GLY A 188 2.39 -1.49 9.61
C GLY A 188 3.82 -1.34 10.15
N TYR A 189 4.19 -0.16 10.68
CA TYR A 189 5.52 0.17 11.21
C TYR A 189 6.17 -0.93 12.08
N GLY A 190 5.39 -1.58 12.96
CA GLY A 190 5.88 -2.68 13.81
C GLY A 190 6.38 -3.92 13.04
N LYS A 191 5.96 -4.09 11.77
CA LYS A 191 6.33 -5.21 10.89
C LYS A 191 7.50 -4.88 9.95
N LEU A 192 7.96 -3.62 9.94
CA LEU A 192 9.07 -3.17 9.11
C LEU A 192 10.43 -3.63 9.67
N SER A 193 11.39 -3.86 8.78
CA SER A 193 12.80 -4.04 9.14
C SER A 193 13.37 -2.77 9.79
N ASN A 194 14.54 -2.87 10.44
CA ASN A 194 15.17 -1.70 11.05
C ASN A 194 15.50 -0.64 10.00
N GLU A 195 16.01 -1.06 8.85
CA GLU A 195 16.37 -0.18 7.74
C GLU A 195 15.13 0.48 7.12
N GLU A 196 14.00 -0.22 7.09
CA GLU A 196 12.73 0.35 6.61
C GLU A 196 12.16 1.38 7.60
N LYS A 197 12.27 1.12 8.91
CA LYS A 197 11.84 2.08 9.94
C LYS A 197 12.61 3.39 9.86
N GLU A 198 13.89 3.35 9.51
CA GLU A 198 14.71 4.55 9.28
C GLU A 198 14.20 5.44 8.13
N GLN A 199 13.34 4.91 7.25
CA GLN A 199 12.74 5.67 6.14
C GLN A 199 11.33 6.20 6.45
N VAL A 200 10.81 5.92 7.65
CA VAL A 200 9.47 6.33 8.06
C VAL A 200 9.59 7.33 9.21
N THR A 201 9.04 8.53 9.01
CA THR A 201 8.95 9.52 10.07
C THR A 201 7.66 9.28 10.85
N VAL A 202 7.80 8.90 12.11
CA VAL A 202 6.66 8.84 13.05
C VAL A 202 6.56 10.19 13.76
N PHE A 203 5.43 10.88 13.58
CA PHE A 203 5.14 12.19 14.14
C PHE A 203 4.48 12.12 15.52
N SER A 204 3.95 10.96 15.92
CA SER A 204 3.46 10.77 17.28
C SER A 204 4.66 10.76 18.25
N GLY A 205 4.67 11.65 19.23
CA GLY A 205 5.76 11.75 20.22
C GLY A 205 5.93 10.53 21.13
N SER A 206 5.01 9.58 21.07
CA SER A 206 5.03 8.31 21.80
C SER A 206 5.48 7.15 20.90
N ASP A 207 6.20 6.19 21.48
CA ASP A 207 6.57 4.93 20.82
C ASP A 207 5.31 4.21 20.31
N PRO A 208 5.16 3.97 18.99
CA PRO A 208 4.03 3.25 18.42
C PRO A 208 3.74 1.92 19.10
N SER A 209 4.74 1.25 19.66
CA SER A 209 4.58 -0.04 20.34
C SER A 209 3.75 0.04 21.64
N ARG A 210 3.43 1.25 22.10
CA ARG A 210 2.74 1.54 23.36
C ARG A 210 1.39 2.26 23.18
N VAL A 211 1.02 2.62 21.95
CA VAL A 211 -0.17 3.44 21.67
C VAL A 211 -1.29 2.58 21.09
N SER A 212 -1.74 1.58 21.86
CA SER A 212 -2.79 0.65 21.41
C SER A 212 -3.96 0.51 22.38
N GLY A 213 -3.77 0.84 23.67
CA GLY A 213 -4.83 0.89 24.67
C GLY A 213 -5.52 -0.45 24.94
N ARG A 214 -6.74 -0.39 25.48
CA ARG A 214 -7.59 -1.59 25.67
C ARG A 214 -8.07 -2.14 24.33
N LEU A 215 -8.56 -3.37 24.29
CA LEU A 215 -9.16 -3.91 23.06
C LEU A 215 -10.66 -3.64 23.04
N CYS A 216 -11.16 -2.97 22.00
CA CYS A 216 -12.59 -2.89 21.71
C CYS A 216 -12.85 -3.24 20.24
N LEU A 217 -13.70 -4.25 20.04
CA LEU A 217 -14.17 -4.67 18.73
C LEU A 217 -15.60 -4.17 18.54
N TRP A 218 -15.83 -3.43 17.48
CA TRP A 218 -17.12 -2.96 17.06
C TRP A 218 -17.80 -4.06 16.23
N SER A 219 -18.94 -4.55 16.73
CA SER A 219 -19.87 -5.40 16.00
C SER A 219 -21.17 -4.63 15.76
N ASN A 220 -21.76 -4.83 14.57
CA ASN A 220 -23.19 -4.63 14.42
C ASN A 220 -23.85 -5.93 14.91
N ASP A 221 -24.75 -5.82 15.88
CA ASP A 221 -25.75 -6.86 16.12
C ASP A 221 -26.79 -6.86 14.99
#